data_AF-A0A0M9WKV0-F1
#
_entry.id   AF-A0A0M9WKV0-F1
#
_cell.length_a   1.000
_cell.length_b   1.000
_cell.length_c   1.000
_cell.angle_alpha   90.00
_cell.angle_beta   90.00
_cell.angle_gamma   90.00
#
_symmetry.space_group_name_H-M   'P 1'
#
loop_
_entity.id
_entity.type
_entity.pdbx_description
1 polymer ?
#
loop_
_entity_poly.entity_id
_entity_poly.type
_entity_poly.pdbx_seq_one_letter_code
_entity_poly.pdbx_strand_id
1 'polypeptide(L)'
;MRMLVSRKVLSPEQATRLENGITPTILPGSVELEDLISCSQIKDGYILKPIRSGKGAGILFGDQLSHADWQEKLEQLKCPHLKPENTVHVVQRQINQLYYDITIGLSGKPTACHMVGTYHAVNGQFLGLGGWRFSPGRLCAVADGATWTCSVVQSN
;
A
#
# COMPACT_ATOMS: atom_id res chain seq x y z
N MET A 1 17.11 -8.01 0.33
CA MET A 1 17.12 -8.78 -0.95
C MET A 1 18.35 -9.66 -1.20
N ARG A 2 19.41 -9.61 -0.37
CA ARG A 2 20.69 -10.33 -0.61
C ARG A 2 20.58 -11.83 -0.89
N MET A 3 19.69 -12.54 -0.19
CA MET A 3 19.48 -13.98 -0.42
C MET A 3 18.91 -14.29 -1.82
N LEU A 4 18.07 -13.41 -2.37
CA LEU A 4 17.52 -13.60 -3.72
C LEU A 4 18.58 -13.36 -4.79
N VAL A 5 19.51 -12.44 -4.54
CA VAL A 5 20.68 -12.21 -5.40
C VAL A 5 21.63 -13.41 -5.37
N SER A 6 21.96 -13.94 -4.18
CA SER A 6 22.86 -15.09 -4.06
C SER A 6 22.29 -16.35 -4.73
N ARG A 7 20.96 -16.51 -4.69
CA ARG A 7 20.24 -17.59 -5.38
C ARG A 7 20.01 -17.32 -6.87
N LYS A 8 20.53 -16.21 -7.42
CA LYS A 8 20.36 -15.80 -8.82
C LYS A 8 18.89 -15.64 -9.25
N VAL A 9 18.00 -15.38 -8.31
CA VAL A 9 16.58 -15.05 -8.57
C VAL A 9 16.46 -13.60 -9.04
N LEU A 10 17.29 -12.71 -8.49
CA LEU A 10 17.37 -11.30 -8.86
C LEU A 10 18.80 -10.94 -9.24
N SER A 11 18.97 -10.05 -10.21
CA SER A 11 20.23 -9.33 -10.38
C SER A 11 20.45 -8.36 -9.21
N PRO A 12 21.70 -7.94 -8.92
CA PRO A 12 21.96 -6.90 -7.93
C PRO A 12 21.16 -5.62 -8.19
N GLU A 13 21.05 -5.22 -9.47
CA GLU A 13 20.29 -4.03 -9.86
C GLU A 13 18.79 -4.19 -9.59
N GLN A 14 18.20 -5.34 -9.93
CA GLN A 14 16.79 -5.64 -9.64
C GLN A 14 16.53 -5.63 -8.13
N ALA A 15 17.45 -6.18 -7.33
CA ALA A 15 17.36 -6.15 -5.87
C ALA A 15 17.36 -4.72 -5.33
N THR A 16 18.25 -3.84 -5.81
CA THR A 16 18.27 -2.43 -5.42
C THR A 16 16.98 -1.72 -5.82
N ARG A 17 16.45 -1.95 -7.03
CA ARG A 17 15.19 -1.36 -7.47
C ARG A 17 14.02 -1.80 -6.59
N LEU A 18 13.96 -3.08 -6.20
CA LEU A 18 12.92 -3.59 -5.31
C LEU A 18 13.06 -3.08 -3.87
N GLU A 19 14.29 -2.95 -3.34
CA GLU A 19 14.54 -2.37 -2.01
C GLU A 19 14.07 -0.92 -1.94
N ASN A 20 14.27 -0.16 -3.01
CA ASN A 20 13.81 1.23 -3.08
C ASN A 20 12.32 1.36 -3.43
N GLY A 21 11.73 0.35 -4.08
CA GLY A 21 10.36 0.40 -4.59
C GLY A 21 9.30 -0.25 -3.71
N ILE A 22 9.67 -1.15 -2.80
CA ILE A 22 8.74 -1.83 -1.90
C ILE A 22 8.76 -1.13 -0.55
N THR A 23 7.59 -0.65 -0.11
CA THR A 23 7.48 -0.01 1.21
C THR A 23 7.73 -1.02 2.34
N PRO A 24 8.50 -0.65 3.39
CA PRO A 24 8.73 -1.50 4.54
C PRO A 24 7.41 -2.01 5.14
N THR A 25 7.31 -3.33 5.26
CA THR A 25 6.14 -4.04 5.77
C THR A 25 6.58 -4.99 6.87
N ILE A 26 6.03 -4.81 8.06
CA ILE A 26 6.28 -5.60 9.26
C ILE A 26 5.21 -6.69 9.34
N LEU A 27 5.66 -7.93 9.50
CA LEU A 27 4.79 -9.10 9.53
C LEU A 27 4.33 -9.40 10.98
N PRO A 28 3.12 -9.95 11.16
CA PRO A 28 2.70 -10.52 12.43
C PRO A 28 3.72 -11.52 12.99
N GLY A 29 3.99 -11.45 14.30
CA GLY A 29 4.94 -12.33 14.99
C GLY A 29 6.41 -12.14 14.62
N SER A 30 6.77 -11.08 13.87
CA SER A 30 8.17 -10.76 13.54
C SER A 30 8.86 -9.99 14.67
N VAL A 31 10.20 -9.99 14.68
CA VAL A 31 11.00 -9.24 15.67
C VAL A 31 10.78 -7.73 15.49
N GLU A 32 10.66 -7.28 14.25
CA GLU A 32 10.39 -5.87 13.92
C GLU A 32 9.04 -5.38 14.48
N LEU A 33 8.09 -6.29 14.71
CA LEU A 33 6.84 -5.97 15.39
C LEU A 33 7.07 -5.69 16.88
N GLU A 34 7.91 -6.48 17.55
CA GLU A 34 8.25 -6.27 18.97
C GLU A 34 8.95 -4.92 19.19
N ASP A 35 9.86 -4.57 18.28
CA ASP A 35 10.51 -3.25 18.26
C ASP A 35 9.49 -2.12 18.08
N LEU A 36 8.52 -2.30 17.18
CA LEU A 36 7.47 -1.30 16.94
C LEU A 36 6.53 -1.14 18.14
N ILE A 37 6.17 -2.24 18.82
CA ILE A 37 5.36 -2.22 20.05
C ILE A 37 6.07 -1.45 21.16
N SER A 38 7.39 -1.60 21.25
CA SER A 38 8.23 -0.89 22.22
C SER A 38 8.33 0.62 21.91
N CYS A 39 8.15 0.99 20.64
CA CYS A 39 8.19 2.37 20.15
C CYS A 39 6.80 2.92 19.73
N SER A 40 5.70 2.45 20.31
CA SER A 40 4.33 2.65 19.81
C SER A 40 3.83 4.10 19.66
N GLN A 41 4.61 5.09 20.10
CA GLN A 41 4.34 6.52 19.90
C GLN A 41 4.40 6.94 18.42
N ILE A 42 5.04 6.16 17.54
CA ILE A 42 5.22 6.52 16.12
C ILE A 42 4.09 6.06 15.18
N LYS A 43 2.85 5.94 15.66
CA LYS A 43 1.72 5.34 14.91
C LYS A 43 1.36 6.09 13.63
N ASP A 44 1.45 7.42 13.62
CA ASP A 44 0.92 8.28 12.55
C ASP A 44 1.62 8.05 11.19
N GLY A 45 2.82 7.48 11.20
CA GLY A 45 3.57 7.12 9.99
C GLY A 45 3.27 5.72 9.44
N TYR A 46 2.25 5.03 9.95
CA TYR A 46 1.95 3.64 9.63
C TYR A 46 0.46 3.41 9.33
N ILE A 47 0.21 2.30 8.65
CA ILE A 47 -1.12 1.78 8.37
C ILE A 47 -1.18 0.29 8.73
N LEU A 48 -2.35 -0.18 9.18
CA LEU A 48 -2.67 -1.59 9.33
C LEU A 48 -3.44 -2.04 8.09
N LYS A 49 -2.88 -3.00 7.35
CA LYS A 49 -3.52 -3.57 6.15
C LYS A 49 -4.04 -4.98 6.44
N PRO A 50 -5.33 -5.25 6.28
CA PRO A 50 -5.87 -6.60 6.44
C PRO A 50 -5.22 -7.59 5.49
N ILE A 51 -4.85 -8.77 6.00
CA ILE A 51 -4.40 -9.89 5.18
C ILE A 51 -5.61 -10.48 4.45
N ARG A 52 -5.51 -10.66 3.13
CA ARG A 52 -6.58 -11.15 2.21
C ARG A 52 -7.70 -10.16 1.89
N SER A 53 -7.56 -8.87 2.21
CA SER A 53 -8.50 -7.84 1.74
C SER A 53 -7.97 -7.13 0.50
N GLY A 54 -8.83 -6.89 -0.48
CA GLY A 54 -8.53 -6.11 -1.67
C GLY A 54 -9.15 -4.72 -1.62
N LYS A 55 -8.83 -3.88 -2.61
CA LYS A 55 -9.51 -2.60 -2.88
C LYS A 55 -9.50 -1.57 -1.72
N GLY A 56 -8.62 -1.70 -0.73
CA GLY A 56 -8.50 -0.73 0.36
C GLY A 56 -9.46 -0.93 1.53
N ALA A 57 -10.39 -1.88 1.44
CA ALA A 57 -11.36 -2.14 2.50
C ALA A 57 -10.67 -2.62 3.80
N GLY A 58 -10.99 -1.95 4.91
CA GLY A 58 -10.48 -2.29 6.24
C GLY A 58 -9.05 -1.80 6.53
N ILE A 59 -8.44 -0.99 5.66
CA ILE A 59 -7.17 -0.34 5.99
C ILE A 59 -7.40 0.67 7.11
N LEU A 60 -6.63 0.55 8.19
CA LEU A 60 -6.65 1.51 9.30
C LEU A 60 -5.42 2.39 9.22
N PHE A 61 -5.60 3.70 9.32
CA PHE A 61 -4.48 4.64 9.39
C PHE A 61 -4.10 4.88 10.85
N GLY A 62 -2.80 4.82 11.14
CA GLY A 62 -2.32 5.00 12.51
C GLY A 62 -2.69 6.37 13.06
N ASP A 63 -2.71 7.41 12.23
CA ASP A 63 -3.11 8.77 12.62
C ASP A 63 -4.60 8.92 12.97
N GLN A 64 -5.45 7.97 12.56
CA GLN A 64 -6.87 7.93 12.88
C GLN A 64 -7.19 7.06 14.11
N LEU A 65 -6.23 6.26 14.59
CA LEU A 65 -6.40 5.41 15.76
C LEU A 65 -5.96 6.14 17.03
N SER A 66 -6.63 5.87 18.15
CA SER A 66 -6.09 6.27 19.44
C SER A 66 -4.80 5.47 19.74
N HIS A 67 -3.95 5.97 20.63
CA HIS A 67 -2.75 5.23 21.03
C HIS A 67 -3.11 3.89 21.68
N ALA A 68 -4.20 3.82 22.44
CA ALA A 68 -4.70 2.60 23.06
C ALA A 68 -5.16 1.58 22.00
N ASP A 69 -5.97 2.00 21.03
CA ASP A 69 -6.44 1.11 19.95
C ASP A 69 -5.28 0.62 19.09
N TRP A 70 -4.31 1.50 18.80
CA TRP A 70 -3.09 1.14 18.08
C TRP A 70 -2.31 0.05 18.83
N GLN A 71 -2.06 0.25 20.13
CA GLN A 71 -1.34 -0.70 20.96
C GLN A 71 -2.06 -2.05 21.04
N GLU A 72 -3.38 -2.03 21.28
CA GLU A 72 -4.20 -3.25 21.33
C GLU A 72 -4.10 -4.03 20.00
N LYS A 73 -4.16 -3.33 18.87
CA LYS A 73 -4.04 -3.94 17.55
C LYS A 73 -2.65 -4.52 17.32
N LEU A 74 -1.57 -3.85 17.70
CA LEU A 74 -0.22 -4.39 17.58
C LEU A 74 0.00 -5.62 18.47
N GLU A 75 -0.51 -5.61 19.69
CA GLU A 75 -0.45 -6.74 20.62
C GLU A 75 -1.15 -7.98 20.05
N GLN A 76 -2.30 -7.79 19.39
CA GLN A 76 -3.00 -8.87 18.68
C GLN A 76 -2.16 -9.50 17.56
N LEU A 77 -1.23 -8.75 16.95
CA LEU A 77 -0.36 -9.25 15.88
C LEU A 77 0.82 -10.10 16.38
N LYS A 78 1.06 -10.19 17.70
CA LYS A 78 2.07 -11.12 18.26
C LYS A 78 1.72 -12.58 17.97
N CYS A 79 0.43 -12.90 17.88
CA CYS A 79 -0.05 -14.23 17.55
C CYS A 79 -0.54 -14.27 16.10
N PRO A 80 0.27 -14.74 15.13
CA PRO A 80 -0.03 -14.63 13.70
C PRO A 80 -1.09 -15.62 13.20
N HIS A 81 -1.80 -16.31 14.10
CA HIS A 81 -2.77 -17.35 13.73
C HIS A 81 -3.96 -16.74 12.99
N LEU A 82 -4.06 -17.06 11.70
CA LEU A 82 -5.20 -16.71 10.86
C LEU A 82 -6.42 -17.54 11.26
N LYS A 83 -7.20 -17.02 12.21
CA LYS A 83 -8.50 -17.62 12.56
C LYS A 83 -9.61 -16.99 11.72
N PRO A 84 -10.63 -17.76 11.28
CA PRO A 84 -11.75 -17.22 10.49
C PRO A 84 -12.44 -16.00 11.12
N GLU A 85 -12.53 -15.99 12.45
CA GLU A 85 -13.15 -14.94 13.25
C GLU A 85 -12.32 -13.66 13.41
N ASN A 86 -11.02 -13.69 13.06
CA ASN A 86 -10.10 -12.58 13.31
C ASN A 86 -9.44 -12.06 12.03
N THR A 87 -9.57 -10.76 11.80
CA THR A 87 -8.81 -10.06 10.75
C THR A 87 -7.39 -9.80 11.24
N VAL A 88 -6.43 -10.55 10.71
CA VAL A 88 -5.00 -10.28 10.93
C VAL A 88 -4.55 -9.19 9.96
N HIS A 89 -3.68 -8.29 10.42
CA HIS A 89 -3.14 -7.18 9.63
C HIS A 89 -1.63 -7.32 9.47
N VAL A 90 -1.07 -6.75 8.40
CA VAL A 90 0.34 -6.38 8.36
C VAL A 90 0.47 -4.90 8.73
N VAL A 91 1.60 -4.52 9.34
CA VAL A 91 1.89 -3.11 9.58
C VAL A 91 2.78 -2.61 8.44
N GLN A 92 2.43 -1.48 7.84
CA GLN A 92 3.18 -0.94 6.71
C GLN A 92 3.43 0.54 6.90
N ARG A 93 4.59 1.05 6.49
CA ARG A 93 4.84 2.50 6.47
C ARG A 93 3.83 3.18 5.53
N GLN A 94 3.21 4.25 6.02
CA GLN A 94 2.30 5.06 5.22
C GLN A 94 3.08 5.74 4.10
N ILE A 95 2.53 5.67 2.89
CA ILE A 95 3.06 6.40 1.73
C ILE A 95 2.29 7.71 1.61
N ASN A 96 3.00 8.83 1.68
CA ASN A 96 2.45 10.15 1.39
C ASN A 96 2.44 10.34 -0.12
N GLN A 97 1.30 10.05 -0.75
CA GLN A 97 1.13 10.22 -2.18
C GLN A 97 1.02 11.71 -2.52
N LEU A 98 1.58 12.10 -3.67
CA LEU A 98 1.42 13.46 -4.19
C LEU A 98 -0.04 13.70 -4.61
N TYR A 99 -0.42 14.98 -4.61
CA TYR A 99 -1.66 15.44 -5.22
C TYR A 99 -1.38 15.97 -6.62
N TYR A 100 -2.33 15.71 -7.51
CA TYR A 100 -2.36 16.21 -8.88
C TYR A 100 -3.70 16.89 -9.13
N ASP A 101 -3.69 17.96 -9.92
CA ASP A 101 -4.91 18.62 -10.35
C ASP A 101 -5.57 17.81 -11.47
N ILE A 102 -6.65 17.11 -11.15
CA ILE A 102 -7.37 16.24 -12.07
C ILE A 102 -8.75 16.82 -12.36
N THR A 103 -9.07 17.01 -13.64
CA THR A 103 -10.43 17.40 -14.05
C THR A 103 -11.34 16.18 -14.04
N ILE A 104 -12.29 16.15 -13.11
CA ILE A 104 -13.23 15.04 -12.93
C ILE A 104 -14.63 15.48 -13.36
N GLY A 105 -15.27 14.65 -14.20
CA GLY A 105 -16.63 14.87 -14.68
C GLY A 105 -16.79 16.06 -15.62
N LEU A 106 -18.04 16.41 -15.92
CA LEU A 106 -18.39 17.45 -16.90
C LEU A 106 -18.22 18.89 -16.37
N SER A 107 -17.95 19.05 -15.07
CA SER A 107 -17.84 20.38 -14.44
C SER A 107 -16.63 21.18 -14.96
N GLY A 108 -15.63 20.51 -15.53
CA GLY A 108 -14.40 21.12 -16.01
C GLY A 108 -13.50 21.68 -14.90
N LYS A 109 -13.88 21.56 -13.62
CA LYS A 109 -13.10 22.09 -12.50
C LYS A 109 -12.03 21.08 -12.07
N PRO A 110 -10.75 21.50 -11.99
CA PRO A 110 -9.70 20.68 -11.41
C PRO A 110 -9.99 20.37 -9.93
N THR A 111 -9.75 19.13 -9.53
CA THR A 111 -9.84 18.64 -8.15
C THR A 111 -8.50 18.01 -7.78
N ALA A 112 -7.91 18.44 -6.66
CA ALA A 112 -6.69 17.85 -6.15
C ALA A 112 -6.93 16.38 -5.75
N CYS A 113 -6.24 15.46 -6.44
CA CYS A 113 -6.41 14.02 -6.26
C CYS A 113 -5.08 13.30 -6.11
N HIS A 114 -5.04 12.27 -5.27
CA HIS A 114 -4.04 11.22 -5.38
C HIS A 114 -4.26 10.42 -6.67
N MET A 115 -3.18 9.82 -7.18
CA MET A 115 -3.19 9.07 -8.42
C MET A 115 -2.43 7.75 -8.27
N VAL A 116 -3.07 6.64 -8.64
CA VAL A 116 -2.46 5.30 -8.67
C VAL A 116 -2.75 4.63 -10.00
N GLY A 117 -1.70 4.22 -10.70
CA GLY A 117 -1.79 3.49 -11.97
C GLY A 117 -1.53 2.00 -11.83
N THR A 118 -1.96 1.23 -12.83
CA THR A 118 -1.51 -0.14 -13.04
C THR A 118 -0.65 -0.23 -14.31
N TYR A 119 0.18 -1.26 -14.39
CA TYR A 119 0.84 -1.66 -15.62
C TYR A 119 0.66 -3.15 -15.86
N HIS A 120 0.80 -3.55 -17.10
CA HIS A 120 0.73 -4.94 -17.53
C HIS A 120 2.14 -5.43 -17.85
N ALA A 121 2.47 -6.62 -17.37
CA ALA A 121 3.70 -7.32 -17.72
C ALA A 121 3.43 -8.81 -17.91
N VAL A 122 4.09 -9.41 -18.90
CA VAL A 122 4.02 -10.85 -19.19
C VAL A 122 5.45 -11.35 -19.37
N ASN A 123 5.78 -12.47 -18.74
CA ASN A 123 7.13 -13.06 -18.77
C ASN A 123 8.25 -12.06 -18.40
N GLY A 124 7.95 -11.16 -17.45
CA GLY A 124 8.89 -10.12 -17.00
C GLY A 124 9.07 -8.94 -17.97
N GLN A 125 8.34 -8.91 -19.09
CA GLN A 125 8.39 -7.82 -20.07
C GLN A 125 7.20 -6.87 -19.87
N PHE A 126 7.49 -5.57 -19.90
CA PHE A 126 6.46 -4.53 -19.85
C PHE A 126 5.65 -4.53 -21.15
N LEU A 127 4.32 -4.53 -21.03
CA LEU A 127 3.41 -4.52 -22.18
C LEU A 127 2.69 -3.19 -22.36
N GLY A 128 2.52 -2.42 -21.29
CA GLY A 128 1.79 -1.16 -21.34
C GLY A 128 1.23 -0.74 -19.99
N LEU A 129 0.73 0.48 -19.96
CA LEU A 129 0.02 1.03 -18.82
C LEU A 129 -1.45 0.60 -18.86
N GLY A 130 -2.02 0.36 -17.68
CA GLY A 130 -3.40 -0.06 -17.51
C GLY A 130 -4.31 1.09 -17.09
N GLY A 131 -5.21 0.81 -16.14
CA GLY A 131 -6.11 1.81 -15.58
C GLY A 131 -5.42 2.70 -14.54
N TRP A 132 -5.77 3.97 -14.54
CA TRP A 132 -5.41 4.95 -13.52
C TRP A 132 -6.62 5.22 -12.64
N ARG A 133 -6.39 5.38 -11.33
CA ARG A 133 -7.42 5.73 -10.35
C ARG A 133 -7.04 7.01 -9.64
N PHE A 134 -8.04 7.86 -9.42
CA PHE A 134 -7.91 9.17 -8.82
C PHE A 134 -8.90 9.34 -7.69
N SER A 135 -8.44 9.87 -6.56
CA SER A 135 -9.30 10.14 -5.41
C SER A 135 -8.82 11.37 -4.65
N PRO A 136 -9.73 12.27 -4.22
CA PRO A 136 -9.38 13.32 -3.26
C PRO A 136 -9.09 12.74 -1.86
N GLY A 137 -9.57 11.51 -1.59
CA GLY A 137 -9.29 10.77 -0.36
C GLY A 137 -8.02 9.94 -0.43
N ARG A 138 -7.52 9.50 0.73
CA ARG A 138 -6.27 8.73 0.88
C ARG A 138 -6.27 7.37 0.17
N LEU A 139 -7.45 6.82 -0.13
CA LEU A 139 -7.61 5.56 -0.85
C LEU A 139 -8.15 5.82 -2.26
N CYS A 140 -7.43 5.32 -3.27
CA CYS A 140 -7.84 5.35 -4.67
C CYS A 140 -8.64 4.09 -5.04
N ALA A 141 -9.68 3.79 -4.26
CA ALA A 141 -10.57 2.66 -4.50
C ALA A 141 -11.85 3.13 -5.18
N VAL A 142 -12.21 2.50 -6.31
CA VAL A 142 -13.45 2.85 -7.04
C VAL A 142 -14.69 2.60 -6.18
N ALA A 143 -14.63 1.58 -5.31
CA ALA A 143 -15.69 1.30 -4.33
C ALA A 143 -15.91 2.44 -3.33
N ASP A 144 -14.87 3.25 -3.08
CA ASP A 144 -14.90 4.39 -2.16
C ASP A 144 -15.10 5.73 -2.90
N GLY A 145 -15.59 5.67 -4.15
CA GLY A 145 -15.89 6.87 -4.95
C GLY A 145 -14.73 7.40 -5.79
N ALA A 146 -13.59 6.69 -5.87
CA ALA A 146 -12.51 7.08 -6.77
C ALA A 146 -12.96 6.98 -8.24
N THR A 147 -12.52 7.95 -9.06
CA THR A 147 -12.71 7.93 -10.52
C THR A 147 -11.55 7.19 -11.17
N TRP A 148 -11.73 6.70 -12.40
CA TRP A 148 -10.68 6.01 -13.13
C TRP A 148 -10.68 6.36 -14.62
N THR A 149 -9.54 6.17 -15.29
CA THR A 149 -9.39 6.28 -16.75
C THR A 149 -8.47 5.18 -17.28
N CYS A 150 -8.60 4.85 -18.57
CA CYS A 150 -7.66 3.98 -19.27
C CYS A 150 -6.43 4.78 -19.72
N SER A 151 -5.27 4.14 -19.71
CA SER A 151 -4.12 4.69 -20.42
C SER A 151 -4.40 4.70 -21.92
N VAL A 152 -4.04 5.81 -22.57
CA VAL A 152 -4.00 5.91 -24.04
C VAL A 152 -2.54 5.83 -24.46
N VAL A 153 -2.25 4.91 -25.37
CA VAL A 153 -0.95 4.86 -26.05
C VAL A 153 -1.15 5.56 -27.39
N GLN A 154 -0.38 6.61 -27.66
CA GLN A 154 -0.38 7.23 -28.97
C GLN A 154 0.32 6.30 -29.95
N SER A 155 -0.43 5.78 -30.92
CA SER A 155 0.16 5.09 -32.07
C SER A 155 0.86 6.12 -32.94
N ASN A 156 2.17 5.98 -33.13
CA ASN A 156 2.90 6.71 -34.18
C ASN A 156 2.57 6.11 -35.54
#